data_AF-A0A095BL54-F1
#
_entry.id   AF-A0A095BL54-F1
#
_cell.length_a   1.000
_cell.length_b   1.000
_cell.length_c   1.000
_cell.angle_alpha   90.00
_cell.angle_beta   90.00
_cell.angle_gamma   90.00
#
_symmetry.space_group_name_H-M   'P 1'
#
loop_
_entity.id
_entity.type
_entity.pdbx_description
1 polymer ?
#
loop_
_entity_poly.entity_id
_entity_poly.type
_entity_poly.pdbx_seq_one_letter_code
_entity_poly.pdbx_strand_id
1 'polypeptide(L)'
;MIGLFLPMALSMAPAAADRLDLSRIASTTTMEGTCRKLILPGGGDNTSRCAGKIAHITYRDGRSSFRIAVAGNILIGFYGNEKAATGDTATLVVTNILVTPPFGRGADVLNAEGECRFTAPGAGPAQVECKATRPGEAYELSFASDGKPPTVERP
;
A
#
# COMPACT_ATOMS: atom_id res chain seq x y z
N MET A 1 18.89 -10.95 59.52
CA MET A 1 18.37 -9.82 58.71
C MET A 1 18.41 -10.25 57.24
N ILE A 2 17.28 -10.68 56.68
CA ILE A 2 17.15 -11.06 55.27
C ILE A 2 16.55 -9.86 54.55
N GLY A 3 17.35 -9.18 53.73
CA GLY A 3 16.89 -8.07 52.90
C GLY A 3 16.22 -8.62 51.65
N LEU A 4 14.90 -8.40 51.52
CA LEU A 4 14.17 -8.66 50.28
C LEU A 4 14.52 -7.57 49.25
N PHE A 5 15.18 -7.97 48.17
CA PHE A 5 15.19 -7.22 46.91
C PHE A 5 14.10 -7.79 46.00
N LEU A 6 13.04 -7.03 45.74
CA LEU A 6 12.05 -7.32 44.71
C LEU A 6 12.59 -6.83 43.35
N PRO A 7 12.71 -7.68 42.31
CA PRO A 7 12.98 -7.20 40.97
C PRO A 7 11.69 -6.65 40.35
N MET A 8 11.70 -5.36 40.01
CA MET A 8 10.67 -4.73 39.16
C MET A 8 10.85 -5.27 37.73
N ALA A 9 10.00 -6.21 37.33
CA ALA A 9 9.94 -6.69 35.96
C ALA A 9 9.18 -5.64 35.10
N LEU A 10 9.91 -4.92 34.24
CA LEU A 10 9.32 -4.12 33.18
C LEU A 10 8.67 -5.07 32.16
N SER A 11 7.35 -5.14 32.16
CA SER A 11 6.59 -5.87 31.14
C SER A 11 6.58 -5.06 29.84
N MET A 12 7.45 -5.43 28.90
CA MET A 12 7.38 -4.94 27.52
C MET A 12 6.17 -5.60 26.85
N ALA A 13 5.06 -4.87 26.74
CA ALA A 13 3.94 -5.31 25.94
C ALA A 13 4.36 -5.37 24.45
N PRO A 14 4.11 -6.47 23.73
CA PRO A 14 4.38 -6.52 22.30
C PRO A 14 3.46 -5.53 21.60
N ALA A 15 4.03 -4.66 20.75
CA ALA A 15 3.26 -3.85 19.83
C ALA A 15 2.40 -4.78 18.95
N ALA A 16 1.08 -4.65 19.02
CA ALA A 16 0.19 -5.36 18.14
C ALA A 16 0.49 -4.90 16.71
N ALA A 17 1.05 -5.79 15.89
CA ALA A 17 1.13 -5.57 14.46
C ALA A 17 -0.31 -5.60 13.93
N ASP A 18 -0.79 -4.46 13.42
CA ASP A 18 -2.08 -4.37 12.74
C ASP A 18 -2.04 -5.30 11.52
N ARG A 19 -2.57 -6.50 11.67
CA ARG A 19 -2.69 -7.45 10.56
C ARG A 19 -3.76 -6.96 9.62
N LEU A 20 -3.48 -7.07 8.32
CA LEU A 20 -4.42 -6.74 7.28
C LEU A 20 -5.67 -7.65 7.37
N ASP A 21 -6.76 -7.13 7.91
CA ASP A 21 -8.03 -7.83 8.00
C ASP A 21 -8.76 -7.82 6.65
N LEU A 22 -8.72 -8.96 5.95
CA LEU A 22 -9.37 -9.15 4.64
C LEU A 22 -10.88 -8.98 4.70
N SER A 23 -11.53 -9.15 5.87
CA SER A 23 -12.97 -8.95 6.03
C SER A 23 -13.40 -7.49 5.78
N ARG A 24 -12.43 -6.57 5.89
CA ARG A 24 -12.65 -5.14 5.67
C ARG A 24 -12.56 -4.75 4.20
N ILE A 25 -12.16 -5.66 3.31
CA ILE A 25 -12.14 -5.39 1.86
C ILE A 25 -13.58 -5.26 1.35
N ALA A 26 -13.84 -4.20 0.60
CA ALA A 26 -15.09 -3.98 -0.11
C ALA A 26 -14.97 -4.44 -1.57
N SER A 27 -13.85 -4.12 -2.23
CA SER A 27 -13.55 -4.62 -3.57
C SER A 27 -12.04 -4.60 -3.86
N THR A 28 -11.62 -5.49 -4.76
CA THR A 28 -10.29 -5.50 -5.36
C THR A 28 -10.44 -5.31 -6.86
N THR A 29 -9.88 -4.23 -7.39
CA THR A 29 -9.84 -3.93 -8.82
C THR A 29 -8.41 -4.12 -9.33
N THR A 30 -8.19 -5.13 -10.18
CA THR A 30 -6.88 -5.48 -10.70
C THR A 30 -6.74 -5.01 -12.15
N MET A 31 -5.60 -4.38 -12.46
CA MET A 31 -5.27 -3.82 -13.77
C MET A 31 -3.91 -4.34 -14.23
N GLU A 32 -3.84 -4.79 -15.49
CA GLU A 32 -2.60 -5.13 -16.18
C GLU A 32 -2.04 -3.90 -16.89
N GLY A 33 -0.71 -3.85 -17.07
CA GLY A 33 -0.04 -2.69 -17.64
C GLY A 33 1.47 -2.68 -17.46
N THR A 34 2.03 -1.47 -17.49
CA THR A 34 3.47 -1.23 -17.39
C THR A 34 3.77 -0.47 -16.11
N CYS A 35 4.62 -1.06 -15.26
CA CYS A 35 5.25 -0.35 -14.16
C CYS A 35 6.37 0.54 -14.72
N ARG A 36 6.19 1.86 -14.65
CA ARG A 36 7.10 2.86 -15.22
C ARG A 36 8.15 3.35 -14.22
N LYS A 37 7.82 3.32 -12.93
CA LYS A 37 8.73 3.70 -11.85
C LYS A 37 8.34 2.95 -10.58
N LEU A 38 9.31 2.43 -9.85
CA LEU A 38 9.13 1.95 -8.48
C LEU A 38 10.37 2.25 -7.65
N ILE A 39 10.28 3.18 -6.71
CA ILE A 39 11.37 3.50 -5.77
C ILE A 39 10.97 3.00 -4.40
N LEU A 40 11.85 2.25 -3.75
CA LEU A 40 11.65 1.71 -2.41
C LEU A 40 12.84 2.01 -1.49
N PRO A 41 12.63 2.06 -0.16
CA PRO A 41 13.70 2.28 0.80
C PRO A 41 14.72 1.15 0.80
N GLY A 42 15.98 1.46 1.10
CA GLY A 42 17.04 0.46 1.27
C GLY A 42 17.43 -0.33 0.01
N GLY A 43 16.90 0.01 -1.17
CA GLY A 43 17.08 -0.79 -2.39
C GLY A 43 16.89 -0.08 -3.73
N GLY A 44 16.82 1.26 -3.77
CA GLY A 44 16.88 2.05 -5.02
C GLY A 44 15.71 1.85 -5.98
N ASP A 45 15.97 2.05 -7.28
CA ASP A 45 14.99 1.84 -8.34
C ASP A 45 14.73 0.34 -8.59
N ASN A 46 13.48 -0.06 -8.35
CA ASN A 46 12.96 -1.42 -8.45
C ASN A 46 12.01 -1.59 -9.65
N THR A 47 12.00 -0.67 -10.61
CA THR A 47 11.09 -0.69 -11.77
C THR A 47 11.18 -2.01 -12.54
N SER A 48 12.38 -2.56 -12.75
CA SER A 48 12.56 -3.84 -13.45
C SER A 48 12.08 -5.07 -12.69
N ARG A 49 11.80 -4.92 -11.39
CA ARG A 49 11.34 -5.99 -10.47
C ARG A 49 9.85 -5.89 -10.15
N CYS A 50 9.21 -4.86 -10.68
CA CYS A 50 7.82 -4.56 -10.49
C CYS A 50 6.98 -5.40 -11.45
N ALA A 51 5.99 -6.12 -10.94
CA ALA A 51 5.08 -6.86 -11.81
C ALA A 51 4.28 -5.89 -12.69
N GLY A 52 3.94 -6.29 -13.92
CA GLY A 52 3.06 -5.53 -14.83
C GLY A 52 1.59 -5.46 -14.39
N LYS A 53 1.33 -5.54 -13.08
CA LYS A 53 -0.01 -5.66 -12.51
C LYS A 53 -0.12 -4.84 -11.22
N ILE A 54 -1.19 -4.06 -11.10
CA ILE A 54 -1.51 -3.27 -9.92
C ILE A 54 -2.93 -3.58 -9.43
N ALA A 55 -3.13 -3.55 -8.12
CA ALA A 55 -4.44 -3.70 -7.49
C ALA A 55 -4.85 -2.40 -6.80
N HIS A 56 -6.02 -1.88 -7.13
CA HIS A 56 -6.71 -0.88 -6.34
C HIS A 56 -7.73 -1.56 -5.42
N ILE A 57 -7.52 -1.48 -4.11
CA ILE A 57 -8.35 -2.14 -3.10
C ILE A 57 -9.10 -1.06 -2.34
N THR A 58 -10.42 -1.16 -2.30
CA THR A 58 -11.28 -0.32 -1.45
C THR A 58 -11.70 -1.09 -0.21
N TYR A 59 -11.81 -0.39 0.91
CA TYR A 59 -12.18 -0.97 2.19
C TYR A 59 -13.52 -0.41 2.66
N ARG A 60 -14.22 -1.18 3.49
CA ARG A 60 -15.57 -0.85 4.01
C ARG A 60 -15.57 0.39 4.91
N ASP A 61 -14.41 0.81 5.41
CA ASP A 61 -14.23 2.03 6.21
C ASP A 61 -14.02 3.29 5.36
N GLY A 62 -14.14 3.19 4.04
CA GLY A 62 -13.96 4.30 3.10
C GLY A 62 -12.49 4.59 2.74
N ARG A 63 -11.54 3.81 3.27
CA ARG A 63 -10.13 3.91 2.89
C ARG A 63 -9.88 3.10 1.61
N SER A 64 -8.73 3.32 0.98
CA SER A 64 -8.29 2.53 -0.17
C SER A 64 -6.77 2.39 -0.24
N SER A 65 -6.30 1.48 -1.09
CA SER A 65 -4.88 1.34 -1.39
C SER A 65 -4.60 0.94 -2.81
N PHE A 66 -3.53 1.49 -3.38
CA PHE A 66 -2.86 0.92 -4.55
C PHE A 66 -1.75 -0.01 -4.11
N ARG A 67 -1.77 -1.25 -4.61
CA ARG A 67 -0.79 -2.29 -4.28
C ARG A 67 -0.11 -2.85 -5.51
N ILE A 68 1.20 -3.04 -5.40
CA ILE A 68 2.00 -3.65 -6.46
C ILE A 68 2.88 -4.75 -5.90
N ALA A 69 3.05 -5.81 -6.68
CA ALA A 69 3.97 -6.88 -6.36
C ALA A 69 5.37 -6.57 -6.87
N VAL A 70 6.36 -6.86 -6.02
CA VAL A 70 7.79 -6.77 -6.33
C VAL A 70 8.38 -8.18 -6.30
N ALA A 71 9.52 -8.39 -6.95
CA ALA A 71 10.26 -9.66 -6.96
C ALA A 71 10.27 -10.34 -5.57
N GLY A 72 9.96 -11.65 -5.54
CA GLY A 72 9.80 -12.41 -4.30
C GLY A 72 8.39 -12.36 -3.70
N ASN A 73 7.38 -11.86 -4.45
CA ASN A 73 5.97 -11.78 -4.05
C ASN A 73 5.72 -10.88 -2.82
N ILE A 74 6.58 -9.90 -2.59
CA ILE A 74 6.34 -8.85 -1.60
C ILE A 74 5.35 -7.86 -2.21
N LEU A 75 4.30 -7.49 -1.47
CA LEU A 75 3.37 -6.43 -1.90
C LEU A 75 3.72 -5.13 -1.19
N ILE A 76 3.83 -4.05 -1.97
CA ILE A 76 3.93 -2.69 -1.46
C ILE A 76 2.61 -1.97 -1.73
N GLY A 77 2.02 -1.40 -0.69
CA GLY A 77 0.75 -0.68 -0.76
C GLY A 77 0.87 0.77 -0.32
N PHE A 78 0.29 1.69 -1.09
CA PHE A 78 0.05 3.07 -0.69
C PHE A 78 -1.38 3.14 -0.17
N TYR A 79 -1.57 3.39 1.13
CA TYR A 79 -2.87 3.28 1.81
C TYR A 79 -3.28 4.59 2.47
N GLY A 80 -4.57 4.92 2.38
CA GLY A 80 -5.07 6.18 2.93
C GLY A 80 -6.52 6.48 2.55
N ASN A 81 -6.85 7.77 2.42
CA ASN A 81 -8.21 8.24 2.17
C ASN A 81 -8.35 8.83 0.76
N GLU A 82 -9.36 8.38 0.01
CA GLU A 82 -9.66 8.99 -1.29
C GLU A 82 -10.34 10.35 -1.12
N LYS A 83 -10.00 11.25 -2.03
CA LYS A 83 -10.71 12.51 -2.26
C LYS A 83 -11.64 12.34 -3.46
N ALA A 84 -12.70 13.14 -3.48
CA ALA A 84 -13.57 13.25 -4.65
C ALA A 84 -12.74 13.60 -5.90
N ALA A 85 -13.07 12.96 -7.02
CA ALA A 85 -12.43 13.23 -8.30
C ALA A 85 -12.70 14.69 -8.73
N THR A 86 -11.71 15.30 -9.37
CA THR A 86 -11.82 16.61 -10.02
C THR A 86 -11.54 16.40 -11.51
N GLY A 87 -12.60 16.39 -12.32
CA GLY A 87 -12.52 15.98 -13.73
C GLY A 87 -12.06 14.52 -13.84
N ASP A 88 -11.09 14.27 -14.70
CA ASP A 88 -10.57 12.92 -15.00
C ASP A 88 -9.51 12.45 -14.00
N THR A 89 -9.27 13.18 -12.91
CA THR A 89 -8.24 12.87 -11.90
C THR A 89 -8.87 12.67 -10.53
N ALA A 90 -8.47 11.59 -9.85
CA ALA A 90 -8.75 11.32 -8.45
C ALA A 90 -7.44 11.33 -7.63
N THR A 91 -7.58 11.52 -6.31
CA THR A 91 -6.45 11.57 -5.39
C THR A 91 -6.70 10.67 -4.18
N LEU A 92 -5.70 9.87 -3.81
CA LEU A 92 -5.61 9.15 -2.55
C LEU A 92 -4.59 9.86 -1.67
N VAL A 93 -5.00 10.41 -0.52
CA VAL A 93 -4.07 10.94 0.47
C VAL A 93 -3.48 9.78 1.25
N VAL A 94 -2.18 9.53 1.07
CA VAL A 94 -1.46 8.42 1.69
C VAL A 94 -1.13 8.77 3.13
N THR A 95 -1.51 7.87 4.04
CA THR A 95 -1.18 7.96 5.48
C THR A 95 -0.31 6.80 5.94
N ASN A 96 -0.25 5.72 5.16
CA ASN A 96 0.55 4.55 5.47
C ASN A 96 1.08 3.90 4.20
N ILE A 97 2.27 3.30 4.33
CA ILE A 97 2.75 2.24 3.45
C ILE A 97 2.39 0.89 4.07
N LEU A 98 1.97 -0.04 3.23
CA LEU A 98 1.73 -1.43 3.61
C LEU A 98 2.81 -2.29 2.99
N VAL A 99 3.55 -3.05 3.81
CA VAL A 99 4.55 -4.00 3.32
C VAL A 99 4.08 -5.40 3.65
N THR A 100 3.66 -6.16 2.65
CA THR A 100 3.20 -7.54 2.84
C THR A 100 4.31 -8.49 2.40
N PRO A 101 5.02 -9.17 3.31
CA PRO A 101 5.98 -10.20 2.96
C PRO A 101 5.31 -11.41 2.31
N PRO A 102 6.08 -12.24 1.59
CA PRO A 102 5.56 -13.49 1.03
C PRO A 102 5.11 -14.45 2.14
N PHE A 103 4.26 -15.41 1.76
CA PHE A 103 3.80 -16.51 2.62
C PHE A 103 2.88 -16.09 3.78
N GLY A 104 2.13 -14.99 3.63
CA GLY A 104 0.92 -14.73 4.43
C GLY A 104 1.16 -14.30 5.87
N ARG A 105 2.33 -13.73 6.20
CA ARG A 105 2.66 -13.29 7.57
C ARG A 105 1.93 -12.01 8.04
N GLY A 106 0.92 -11.55 7.32
CA GLY A 106 0.26 -10.25 7.55
C GLY A 106 1.07 -9.11 6.94
N ALA A 107 0.49 -7.91 6.86
CA ALA A 107 1.19 -6.72 6.35
C ALA A 107 1.74 -5.88 7.51
N ASP A 108 2.95 -5.36 7.36
CA ASP A 108 3.46 -4.30 8.20
C ASP A 108 2.81 -2.98 7.80
N VAL A 109 2.32 -2.22 8.79
CA VAL A 109 1.69 -0.92 8.59
C VAL A 109 2.67 0.18 9.00
N LEU A 110 3.08 0.96 8.02
CA LEU A 110 4.19 1.90 8.13
C LEU A 110 3.65 3.31 7.97
N ASN A 111 3.63 4.13 9.05
CA ASN A 111 3.25 5.55 8.96
C ASN A 111 4.07 6.28 7.88
N ALA A 112 3.39 7.02 7.02
CA ALA A 112 3.97 7.78 5.92
C ALA A 112 3.03 8.91 5.52
N GLU A 113 3.54 9.92 4.85
CA GLU A 113 2.75 11.04 4.32
C GLU A 113 2.98 11.16 2.83
N GLY A 114 1.90 11.38 2.06
CA GLY A 114 2.01 11.54 0.62
C GLY A 114 0.68 11.51 -0.08
N GLU A 115 0.72 11.27 -1.38
CA GLU A 115 -0.47 11.13 -2.20
C GLU A 115 -0.25 10.18 -3.39
N CYS A 116 -1.35 9.58 -3.86
CA CYS A 116 -1.45 9.06 -5.20
C CYS A 116 -2.40 9.92 -6.03
N ARG A 117 -1.99 10.31 -7.23
CA ARG A 117 -2.87 10.85 -8.26
C ARG A 117 -3.14 9.76 -9.29
N PHE A 118 -4.38 9.61 -9.67
CA PHE A 118 -4.75 8.56 -10.62
C PHE A 118 -5.91 8.96 -11.52
N THR A 119 -6.02 8.32 -12.68
CA THR A 119 -7.16 8.52 -13.59
C THR A 119 -8.45 8.11 -12.89
N ALA A 120 -9.46 8.98 -12.91
CA ALA A 120 -10.76 8.69 -12.36
C ALA A 120 -11.41 7.48 -13.06
N PRO A 121 -12.15 6.62 -12.34
CA PRO A 121 -12.86 5.50 -12.96
C PRO A 121 -13.74 5.95 -14.14
N GLY A 122 -13.59 5.30 -15.29
CA GLY A 122 -14.34 5.63 -16.51
C GLY A 122 -13.71 6.69 -17.42
N ALA A 123 -12.65 7.37 -16.98
CA ALA A 123 -11.96 8.41 -17.78
C ALA A 123 -10.88 7.86 -18.73
N GLY A 124 -10.95 6.57 -19.11
CA GLY A 124 -10.01 5.92 -20.02
C GLY A 124 -8.93 5.06 -19.32
N PRO A 125 -7.79 4.78 -19.98
CA PRO A 125 -6.71 3.99 -19.40
C PRO A 125 -6.20 4.60 -18.09
N ALA A 126 -5.95 3.73 -17.10
CA ALA A 126 -5.55 4.15 -15.78
C ALA A 126 -4.08 4.58 -15.77
N GLN A 127 -3.81 5.79 -15.29
CA GLN A 127 -2.50 6.23 -14.84
C GLN A 127 -2.55 6.28 -13.32
N VAL A 128 -1.48 5.82 -12.66
CA VAL A 128 -1.33 5.89 -11.20
C VAL A 128 0.06 6.41 -10.90
N GLU A 129 0.13 7.51 -10.15
CA GLU A 129 1.36 8.11 -9.67
C GLU A 129 1.28 8.30 -8.16
N CYS A 130 2.05 7.55 -7.39
CA CYS A 130 2.14 7.67 -5.96
C CYS A 130 3.50 8.19 -5.53
N LYS A 131 3.51 9.09 -4.55
CA LYS A 131 4.70 9.52 -3.82
C LYS A 131 4.36 9.59 -2.35
N ALA A 132 5.19 8.97 -1.51
CA ALA A 132 5.06 9.04 -0.07
C ALA A 132 6.43 9.00 0.61
N THR A 133 6.49 9.60 1.78
CA THR A 133 7.72 9.72 2.57
C THR A 133 7.49 9.42 4.03
N ARG A 134 8.56 9.03 4.69
CA ARG A 134 8.68 8.88 6.14
C ARG A 134 10.12 9.23 6.53
N PRO A 135 10.46 9.38 7.82
CA PRO A 135 11.81 9.77 8.21
C PRO A 135 12.89 8.87 7.59
N GLY A 136 13.71 9.43 6.71
CA GLY A 136 14.81 8.74 6.04
C GLY A 136 14.42 7.82 4.88
N GLU A 137 13.14 7.70 4.53
CA GLU A 137 12.69 6.76 3.48
C GLU A 137 11.68 7.40 2.51
N ALA A 138 11.81 7.07 1.23
CA ALA A 138 10.94 7.54 0.15
C ALA A 138 10.38 6.37 -0.65
N TYR A 139 9.13 6.52 -1.07
CA TYR A 139 8.39 5.58 -1.89
C TYR A 139 7.81 6.29 -3.09
N GLU A 140 8.07 5.78 -4.29
CA GLU A 140 7.44 6.28 -5.50
C GLU A 140 6.94 5.12 -6.35
N LEU A 141 5.78 5.29 -6.98
CA LEU A 141 5.21 4.34 -7.93
C LEU A 141 4.63 5.11 -9.11
N SER A 142 4.93 4.68 -10.34
CA SER A 142 4.24 5.11 -11.55
C SER A 142 3.83 3.87 -12.34
N PHE A 143 2.55 3.81 -12.71
CA PHE A 143 1.96 2.70 -13.46
C PHE A 143 1.01 3.23 -14.53
N ALA A 144 1.03 2.59 -15.70
CA ALA A 144 0.09 2.84 -16.79
C ALA A 144 -0.60 1.53 -17.18
N SER A 145 -1.93 1.48 -17.13
CA SER A 145 -2.68 0.30 -17.56
C SER A 145 -2.64 0.12 -19.08
N ASP A 146 -2.88 -1.10 -19.53
CA ASP A 146 -2.95 -1.44 -20.96
C ASP A 146 -4.26 -0.99 -21.65
N GLY A 147 -5.15 -0.33 -20.90
CA GLY A 147 -6.46 0.14 -21.37
C GLY A 147 -7.54 -0.94 -21.44
N LYS A 148 -7.25 -2.20 -21.10
CA LYS A 148 -8.28 -3.25 -21.02
C LYS A 148 -9.15 -3.07 -19.77
N PRO A 149 -10.39 -3.58 -19.79
CA PRO A 149 -11.25 -3.59 -18.61
C PRO A 149 -10.56 -4.28 -17.42
N PRO A 150 -10.64 -3.71 -16.21
CA PRO A 150 -10.06 -4.33 -15.03
C PRO A 150 -10.86 -5.56 -14.58
N THR A 151 -10.21 -6.46 -13.86
CA THR A 151 -10.89 -7.51 -13.10
C THR A 151 -11.34 -6.95 -11.76
N VAL A 152 -12.62 -7.10 -11.43
CA VAL A 152 -13.19 -6.63 -10.16
C VAL A 152 -13.69 -7.81 -9.35
N GLU A 153 -13.11 -7.99 -8.17
CA GLU A 153 -13.50 -9.00 -7.20
C GLU A 153 -14.16 -8.34 -5.99
N ARG A 154 -15.21 -8.96 -5.46
CA ARG A 154 -15.88 -8.55 -4.22
C ARG A 154 -15.97 -9.78 -3.31
N PRO A 155 -15.54 -9.67 -2.04
CA PRO A 155 -15.69 -10.75 -1.06
C PRO A 155 -17.15 -11.12 -0.80
#